data_AF-A0A9W5Z5P9-F1
#
_entry.id   AF-A0A9W5Z5P9-F1
#
_cell.length_a   1.000
_cell.length_b   1.000
_cell.length_c   1.000
_cell.angle_alpha   90.00
_cell.angle_beta   90.00
_cell.angle_gamma   90.00
#
_symmetry.space_group_name_H-M   'P 1'
#
loop_
_entity.id
_entity.type
_entity.pdbx_description
1 polymer ?
#
loop_
_entity_poly.entity_id
_entity_poly.type
_entity_poly.pdbx_seq_one_letter_code
_entity_poly.pdbx_strand_id
1 'polypeptide(L)'
;MDKSMWAIVTILGVLIAGGAYVPLDPAHPTSRHKEILSEVEARVVLCSPKYQNRYSGSVKAIIPVSRETIKAYCALKATTTKANNSATPENVAFAIFTSGSTGRAKGIIINHKALASSGMAFGPM
;
A
#
# COMPACT_ATOMS: atom_id res chain seq x y z
N MET A 1 6.25 5.53 2.23
CA MET A 1 5.64 6.76 2.80
C MET A 1 6.48 7.21 3.98
N ASP A 2 6.60 8.52 4.23
CA ASP A 2 7.07 8.99 5.54
C ASP A 2 6.02 8.68 6.63
N LYS A 3 6.47 8.55 7.89
CA LYS A 3 5.57 8.50 9.05
C LYS A 3 4.76 9.79 9.10
N SER A 4 3.47 9.69 8.77
CA SER A 4 2.56 10.83 8.61
C SER A 4 1.12 10.35 8.57
N MET A 5 0.16 11.28 8.72
CA MET A 5 -1.26 10.94 8.54
C MET A 5 -1.55 10.35 7.15
N TRP A 6 -0.81 10.77 6.12
CA TRP A 6 -1.00 10.29 4.75
C TRP A 6 -0.64 8.81 4.60
N ALA A 7 0.30 8.30 5.40
CA ALA A 7 0.58 6.86 5.43
C ALA A 7 -0.65 6.08 5.91
N ILE A 8 -1.32 6.55 6.97
CA ILE A 8 -2.54 5.92 7.51
C ILE A 8 -3.69 6.03 6.52
N VAL A 9 -3.92 7.21 5.92
CA VAL A 9 -4.94 7.40 4.88
C VAL A 9 -4.70 6.46 3.70
N THR A 10 -3.44 6.26 3.30
CA THR A 10 -3.07 5.36 2.20
C THR A 10 -3.36 3.91 2.56
N ILE A 11 -2.95 3.45 3.74
CA ILE A 11 -3.21 2.09 4.22
C ILE A 11 -4.71 1.82 4.24
N LEU A 12 -5.48 2.68 4.90
CA LEU A 12 -6.94 2.52 4.98
C LEU A 12 -7.60 2.58 3.60
N GLY A 13 -7.16 3.49 2.72
CA GLY A 13 -7.69 3.60 1.37
C GLY A 13 -7.49 2.32 0.54
N VAL A 14 -6.32 1.68 0.66
CA VAL A 14 -6.04 0.40 -0.02
C VAL A 14 -6.90 -0.72 0.55
N LEU A 15 -7.00 -0.82 1.89
CA LEU A 15 -7.78 -1.85 2.56
C LEU A 15 -9.29 -1.72 2.27
N ILE A 16 -9.84 -0.51 2.27
CA ILE A 16 -11.25 -0.25 1.93
C ILE A 16 -11.55 -0.60 0.46
N ALA A 17 -10.57 -0.37 -0.42
CA ALA A 17 -10.67 -0.75 -1.83
C ALA A 17 -10.57 -2.27 -2.07
N GLY A 18 -10.33 -3.09 -1.04
CA GLY A 18 -10.13 -4.53 -1.14
C GLY A 18 -8.75 -4.94 -1.68
N GLY A 19 -7.81 -4.00 -1.75
CA GLY A 19 -6.44 -4.24 -2.17
C GLY A 19 -5.51 -4.61 -1.02
N ALA A 20 -4.34 -5.12 -1.37
CA ALA A 20 -3.23 -5.35 -0.45
C ALA A 20 -2.16 -4.26 -0.60
N TYR A 21 -1.51 -3.87 0.50
CA TYR A 21 -0.34 -3.01 0.44
C TYR A 21 0.95 -3.76 0.82
N VAL A 22 2.08 -3.30 0.27
CA VAL A 22 3.42 -3.74 0.65
C VAL A 22 4.18 -2.52 1.15
N PRO A 23 4.53 -2.44 2.45
CA PRO A 23 5.26 -1.29 2.97
C PRO A 23 6.70 -1.32 2.44
N LEU A 24 7.09 -0.23 1.78
CA LEU A 24 8.46 0.00 1.32
C LEU A 24 9.08 1.12 2.15
N ASP A 25 10.12 0.80 2.92
CA ASP A 25 10.88 1.79 3.69
C ASP A 25 11.64 2.71 2.73
N PRO A 26 11.42 4.04 2.77
CA PRO A 26 12.16 4.99 1.95
C PRO A 26 13.69 4.96 2.15
N ALA A 27 14.18 4.51 3.31
CA ALA A 27 15.61 4.41 3.60
C ALA A 27 16.32 3.26 2.86
N HIS A 28 15.58 2.24 2.41
CA HIS A 28 16.15 1.19 1.58
C HIS A 28 16.54 1.72 0.19
N PRO A 29 17.46 1.08 -0.54
CA PRO A 29 17.81 1.47 -1.90
C PRO A 29 16.69 1.17 -2.90
N THR A 30 16.67 1.90 -4.02
CA THR A 30 15.65 1.74 -5.08
C THR A 30 15.72 0.36 -5.75
N SER A 31 16.89 -0.28 -5.83
CA SER A 31 17.03 -1.64 -6.35
C SER A 31 16.18 -2.64 -5.56
N ARG A 32 16.27 -2.62 -4.23
CA ARG A 32 15.45 -3.47 -3.34
C ARG A 32 13.96 -3.23 -3.55
N HIS A 33 13.54 -1.97 -3.76
CA HIS A 33 12.15 -1.67 -4.05
C HIS A 33 11.72 -2.26 -5.40
N LYS A 34 12.54 -2.15 -6.44
CA LYS A 34 12.25 -2.72 -7.76
C LYS A 34 12.12 -4.24 -7.71
N GLU A 35 12.98 -4.92 -6.95
CA GLU A 35 12.88 -6.37 -6.72
C GLU A 35 11.52 -6.73 -6.11
N ILE A 36 11.11 -6.03 -5.04
CA ILE A 36 9.83 -6.28 -4.38
C ILE A 36 8.65 -5.95 -5.31
N LEU A 37 8.70 -4.82 -6.03
CA LEU A 37 7.66 -4.42 -6.98
C LEU A 37 7.50 -5.45 -8.11
N SER A 38 8.61 -6.03 -8.57
CA SER A 38 8.60 -7.09 -9.58
C SER A 38 8.02 -8.39 -9.02
N GLU A 39 8.43 -8.80 -7.81
CA GLU A 39 7.97 -10.04 -7.18
C GLU A 39 6.45 -10.05 -6.94
N VAL A 40 5.87 -8.90 -6.59
CA VAL A 40 4.42 -8.77 -6.35
C VAL A 40 3.62 -8.28 -7.56
N GLU A 41 4.29 -8.14 -8.73
CA GLU A 41 3.71 -7.60 -9.95
C GLU A 41 2.94 -6.27 -9.72
N ALA A 42 3.52 -5.38 -8.92
CA ALA A 42 2.87 -4.16 -8.48
C ALA A 42 2.48 -3.28 -9.67
N ARG A 43 1.20 -2.90 -9.74
CA ARG A 43 0.69 -1.99 -10.79
C ARG A 43 0.66 -0.53 -10.35
N VAL A 44 0.57 -0.29 -9.04
CA VAL A 44 0.37 1.03 -8.44
C VAL A 44 1.33 1.23 -7.29
N VAL A 45 1.96 2.41 -7.22
CA VAL A 45 2.72 2.86 -6.04
C VAL A 45 2.05 4.11 -5.47
N LEU A 46 1.72 4.05 -4.17
CA LEU A 46 1.26 5.20 -3.39
C LEU A 46 2.44 5.73 -2.57
N CYS A 47 2.82 6.99 -2.76
CA CYS A 47 4.02 7.54 -2.12
C CYS A 47 3.86 8.99 -1.68
N SER A 48 4.77 9.49 -0.84
CA SER A 48 4.84 10.91 -0.53
C SER A 48 5.30 11.67 -1.79
N PRO A 49 4.85 12.91 -2.05
CA PRO A 49 5.16 13.62 -3.29
C PRO A 49 6.65 13.65 -3.65
N LYS A 50 7.52 13.83 -2.64
CA LYS A 50 8.99 13.85 -2.82
C LYS A 50 9.60 12.56 -3.37
N TYR A 51 8.89 11.43 -3.30
CA TYR A 51 9.36 10.13 -3.79
C TYR A 51 8.81 9.75 -5.17
N GLN A 52 7.97 10.58 -5.79
CA GLN A 52 7.31 10.24 -7.05
C GLN A 52 8.30 9.82 -8.15
N ASN A 53 9.34 10.62 -8.37
CA ASN A 53 10.35 10.37 -9.40
C ASN A 53 11.16 9.09 -9.17
N ARG A 54 11.21 8.58 -7.94
CA ARG A 54 11.94 7.36 -7.59
C ARG A 54 11.39 6.11 -8.28
N TYR A 55 10.09 6.11 -8.57
CA TYR A 55 9.37 4.96 -9.13
C TYR A 55 9.01 5.12 -10.61
N SER A 56 9.45 6.20 -11.26
CA SER A 56 9.23 6.44 -12.68
C SER A 56 9.70 5.24 -13.50
N GLY A 57 8.82 4.73 -14.37
CA GLY A 57 9.09 3.55 -15.20
C GLY A 57 9.12 2.21 -14.46
N SER A 58 8.84 2.17 -13.15
CA SER A 58 8.83 0.92 -12.36
C SER A 58 7.43 0.29 -12.24
N VAL A 59 6.37 1.10 -12.34
CA VAL A 59 4.97 0.65 -12.25
C VAL A 59 4.08 1.45 -13.21
N LYS A 60 2.85 0.97 -13.45
CA LYS A 60 1.90 1.62 -14.37
C LYS A 60 1.38 2.95 -13.85
N ALA A 61 1.14 3.06 -12.54
CA ALA A 61 0.63 4.28 -11.92
C ALA A 61 1.38 4.63 -10.65
N ILE A 62 1.75 5.90 -10.50
CA ILE A 62 2.39 6.44 -9.30
C ILE A 62 1.48 7.54 -8.79
N ILE A 63 0.99 7.39 -7.56
CA ILE A 63 0.03 8.31 -6.95
C ILE A 63 0.71 8.98 -5.76
N PRO A 64 1.15 10.25 -5.90
CA PRO A 64 1.66 11.02 -4.77
C PRO A 64 0.50 11.41 -3.86
N VAL A 65 0.46 10.90 -2.62
CA VAL A 65 -0.63 11.18 -1.67
C VAL A 65 -0.31 12.43 -0.87
N SER A 66 -1.13 13.47 -1.06
CA SER A 66 -1.10 14.72 -0.30
C SER A 66 -2.51 15.29 -0.20
N ARG A 67 -2.67 16.40 0.52
CA ARG A 67 -3.93 17.14 0.62
C ARG A 67 -4.43 17.56 -0.76
N GLU A 68 -3.54 18.07 -1.60
CA GLU A 68 -3.82 18.58 -2.95
C GLU A 68 -4.31 17.45 -3.85
N THR A 69 -3.63 16.30 -3.81
CA THR A 69 -4.05 15.11 -4.55
C THR A 69 -5.46 14.66 -4.14
N ILE A 70 -5.73 14.56 -2.84
CA ILE A 70 -7.06 14.15 -2.36
C ILE A 70 -8.14 15.17 -2.78
N LYS A 71 -7.87 16.48 -2.65
CA LYS A 71 -8.78 17.52 -3.12
C LYS A 71 -9.09 17.38 -4.61
N ALA A 72 -8.06 17.13 -5.43
CA ALA A 72 -8.24 16.93 -6.87
C ALA A 72 -9.14 15.70 -7.17
N TYR A 73 -8.90 14.57 -6.50
CA TYR A 73 -9.75 13.39 -6.65
C TYR A 73 -11.20 13.60 -6.18
N CYS A 74 -11.40 14.35 -5.09
CA CYS A 74 -12.75 14.68 -4.63
C CYS A 74 -13.50 15.57 -5.63
N ALA A 75 -12.81 16.51 -6.27
CA ALA A 75 -13.40 17.34 -7.32
C ALA A 75 -13.82 16.52 -8.56
N LEU A 76 -13.05 15.48 -8.90
CA LEU A 76 -13.39 14.54 -9.98
C LEU A 76 -14.58 13.61 -9.62
N LYS A 77 -14.72 13.24 -8.34
CA LYS A 77 -15.75 12.30 -7.84
C LYS A 77 -17.17 12.88 -7.79
N ALA A 78 -17.37 14.17 -8.06
CA ALA A 78 -18.70 14.75 -8.21
C ALA A 78 -19.52 14.08 -9.35
N THR A 79 -18.88 13.28 -10.21
CA THR A 79 -19.49 12.68 -11.41
C THR A 79 -19.57 11.14 -11.39
N THR A 80 -19.08 10.44 -10.35
CA THR A 80 -19.01 8.96 -10.36
C THR A 80 -19.78 8.29 -9.22
N THR A 81 -20.54 7.26 -9.56
CA THR A 81 -21.27 6.34 -8.67
C THR A 81 -20.43 5.88 -7.48
N LYS A 82 -21.07 5.72 -6.31
CA LYS A 82 -20.46 5.18 -5.07
C LYS A 82 -19.58 3.97 -5.41
N ALA A 83 -18.30 4.04 -5.04
CA ALA A 83 -17.42 2.88 -5.17
C ALA A 83 -18.02 1.74 -4.35
N ASN A 84 -18.31 0.61 -4.99
CA ASN A 84 -18.73 -0.59 -4.28
C ASN A 84 -17.53 -1.07 -3.46
N ASN A 85 -17.62 -0.92 -2.14
CA ASN A 85 -16.65 -1.50 -1.21
C ASN A 85 -16.70 -3.02 -1.40
N SER A 86 -15.65 -3.57 -2.01
CA SER A 86 -15.54 -4.99 -2.37
C SER A 86 -14.58 -5.76 -1.47
N ALA A 87 -14.11 -5.13 -0.39
CA ALA A 87 -13.24 -5.78 0.58
C ALA A 87 -13.98 -6.91 1.31
N THR A 88 -13.33 -8.07 1.35
CA THR A 88 -13.77 -9.30 2.02
C THR A 88 -12.70 -9.74 3.03
N PRO A 89 -13.06 -10.50 4.08
CA PRO A 89 -12.10 -11.05 5.04
C PRO A 89 -10.97 -11.88 4.41
N GLU A 90 -11.22 -12.47 3.24
CA GLU A 90 -10.31 -13.34 2.49
C GLU A 90 -9.30 -12.54 1.66
N ASN A 91 -9.56 -11.27 1.36
CA ASN A 91 -8.59 -10.44 0.64
C ASN A 91 -7.29 -10.31 1.45
N VAL A 92 -6.17 -10.29 0.74
CA VAL A 92 -4.87 -9.96 1.34
C VAL A 92 -4.93 -8.50 1.81
N ALA A 93 -4.58 -8.26 3.07
CA ALA A 93 -4.49 -6.93 3.64
C ALA A 93 -3.10 -6.31 3.39
N PHE A 94 -2.05 -7.09 3.65
CA PHE A 94 -0.68 -6.67 3.37
C PHE A 94 0.27 -7.84 3.19
N ALA A 95 1.43 -7.55 2.60
CA ALA A 95 2.58 -8.43 2.65
C ALA A 95 3.83 -7.70 3.16
N ILE A 96 4.59 -8.32 4.06
CA ILE A 96 5.85 -7.79 4.58
C ILE A 96 7.00 -8.63 4.05
N PHE A 97 8.02 -7.97 3.50
CA PHE A 97 9.22 -8.62 2.98
C PHE A 97 10.34 -8.62 4.02
N THR A 98 10.84 -9.80 4.35
CA THR A 98 12.00 -9.97 5.22
C THR A 98 13.23 -10.35 4.40
N SER A 99 14.43 -10.06 4.92
CA SER A 99 15.67 -10.52 4.32
C SER A 99 15.73 -12.05 4.44
N GLY A 100 15.51 -12.75 3.33
CA GLY A 100 15.57 -14.21 3.31
C GLY A 100 17.02 -14.70 3.45
N SER A 101 17.21 -15.83 4.12
CA SER A 101 18.53 -16.48 4.28
C SER A 101 19.18 -16.85 2.95
N THR A 102 18.40 -16.99 1.88
CA THR A 102 18.85 -17.31 0.51
C THR A 102 19.10 -16.06 -0.35
N GLY A 103 19.17 -14.87 0.25
CA GLY A 103 19.40 -13.59 -0.46
C GLY A 103 18.16 -13.00 -1.14
N ARG A 104 17.19 -13.83 -1.57
CA ARG A 104 15.89 -13.35 -2.09
C ARG A 104 14.91 -13.05 -0.95
N ALA A 105 14.28 -11.89 -1.00
CA ALA A 105 13.29 -11.48 -0.01
C ALA A 105 12.02 -12.34 -0.09
N LYS A 106 11.51 -12.80 1.05
CA LYS A 106 10.27 -13.60 1.11
C LYS A 106 9.13 -12.72 1.64
N GLY A 107 8.01 -12.71 0.94
CA GLY A 107 6.79 -12.00 1.35
C GLY A 107 5.98 -12.83 2.33
N ILE A 108 5.75 -12.31 3.53
CA ILE A 108 4.79 -12.84 4.50
C ILE A 108 3.44 -12.21 4.20
N ILE A 109 2.45 -13.01 3.82
CA ILE A 109 1.13 -12.55 3.36
C ILE A 109 0.13 -12.66 4.49
N ILE A 110 -0.58 -11.57 4.79
CA ILE A 110 -1.61 -11.49 5.83
C ILE A 110 -2.92 -11.01 5.20
N ASN A 111 -4.00 -11.76 5.42
CA ASN A 111 -5.35 -11.37 4.99
C ASN A 111 -6.09 -10.55 6.05
N HIS A 112 -7.21 -9.94 5.63
CA HIS A 112 -8.05 -9.12 6.52
C HIS A 112 -8.52 -9.89 7.76
N LYS A 113 -8.93 -11.16 7.58
CA LYS A 113 -9.37 -12.01 8.69
C LYS A 113 -8.28 -12.20 9.75
N ALA A 114 -7.07 -12.58 9.36
CA ALA A 114 -5.95 -12.77 10.27
C ALA A 114 -5.57 -11.48 11.00
N LEU A 115 -5.55 -10.36 10.28
CA LEU A 115 -5.30 -9.04 10.87
C LEU A 115 -6.36 -8.69 11.93
N ALA A 116 -7.65 -8.88 11.62
CA ALA A 116 -8.74 -8.61 12.54
C ALA A 116 -8.70 -9.53 13.78
N SER A 117 -8.49 -10.83 13.58
CA SER A 117 -8.33 -11.80 14.69
C SER A 117 -7.18 -11.43 15.62
N SER A 118 -6.02 -11.05 15.06
CA SER A 118 -4.88 -10.61 15.87
C SER A 118 -5.17 -9.31 16.62
N GLY A 119 -5.85 -8.35 15.99
CA GLY A 119 -6.23 -7.09 16.61
C GLY A 119 -7.20 -7.28 17.79
N MET A 120 -8.18 -8.17 17.65
CA MET A 120 -9.11 -8.49 18.75
C MET A 120 -8.43 -9.20 19.92
N ALA A 121 -7.44 -10.07 19.64
CA ALA A 121 -6.78 -10.86 20.68
C ALA A 121 -5.70 -10.08 21.44
N PHE A 122 -4.98 -9.16 20.77
CA PHE A 122 -3.78 -8.52 21.32
C PHE A 122 -3.79 -6.99 21.26
N GLY A 123 -4.86 -6.38 20.71
CA GLY A 123 -5.00 -4.93 20.66
C GLY A 123 -5.20 -4.32 22.04
N PRO A 124 -4.73 -3.08 22.28
CA PRO A 124 -5.05 -2.36 23.51
C PRO A 124 -6.57 -2.14 23.60
N MET A 125 -7.13 -2.42 24.79
CA MET A 125 -8.52 -2.13 25.16
C MET A 125 -8.74 -0.63 25.34
#